data_AF-A0A7C7VBW3-F1
#
_entry.id   AF-A0A7C7VBW3-F1
#
_cell.length_a   1.000
_cell.length_b   1.000
_cell.length_c   1.000
_cell.angle_alpha   90.00
_cell.angle_beta   90.00
_cell.angle_gamma   90.00
#
_symmetry.space_group_name_H-M   'P 1'
#
loop_
_entity.id
_entity.type
_entity.pdbx_description
1 polymer ?
#
loop_
_entity_poly.entity_id
_entity_poly.type
_entity_poly.pdbx_seq_one_letter_code
_entity_poly.pdbx_strand_id
1 'polypeptide(L)'
;MEVIGMKCKQVKRLLVEFYEGECGEQVQADVKGHLGSCPDCSREFEEVKSVFDALRLTKSGRTSEAVGVELLAGIRTKIGEKRRRWATRLVPAFGFAVALLLAFSFFGREPSMKKEWGNKWAFASDIDYVAYLAESVSDSIAVLPIIIEDILTEDQMEELAALSLEEPLFSLGGYKLFSDEEITDWISKRTESLR
;
A
#
# COMPACT_ATOMS: atom_id res chain seq x y z
N MET A 1 22.89 8.83 -35.84
CA MET A 1 21.87 9.25 -34.86
C MET A 1 22.04 10.75 -34.67
N GLU A 2 21.22 11.56 -35.33
CA GLU A 2 21.18 13.00 -35.04
C GLU A 2 20.51 13.17 -33.69
N VAL A 3 21.32 13.46 -32.66
CA VAL A 3 20.80 13.86 -31.35
C VAL A 3 20.09 15.19 -31.59
N ILE A 4 18.77 15.19 -31.57
CA ILE A 4 17.95 16.41 -31.59
C ILE A 4 18.25 17.13 -30.27
N GLY A 5 19.29 17.95 -30.27
CA GLY A 5 19.74 18.65 -29.08
C GLY A 5 18.66 19.62 -28.62
N MET A 6 18.27 19.53 -27.35
CA MET A 6 17.43 20.54 -26.72
C MET A 6 18.03 21.93 -26.90
N LYS A 7 17.19 22.93 -27.12
CA LYS A 7 17.65 24.32 -27.25
C LYS A 7 17.96 24.87 -25.86
N CYS A 8 19.01 25.68 -25.74
CA CYS A 8 19.40 26.30 -24.46
C CYS A 8 18.22 26.98 -23.76
N LYS A 9 17.36 27.71 -24.52
CA LYS A 9 16.17 28.38 -23.98
C LYS A 9 15.17 27.42 -23.31
N GLN A 10 15.07 26.18 -23.78
CA GLN A 10 14.20 25.16 -23.16
C GLN A 10 14.84 24.65 -21.89
N VAL A 11 16.14 24.30 -21.94
CA VAL A 11 16.89 23.81 -20.78
C VAL A 11 16.86 24.82 -19.63
N LYS A 12 17.06 26.12 -19.91
CA LYS A 12 16.99 27.19 -18.91
C LYS A 12 15.66 27.26 -18.16
N ARG A 13 14.55 26.92 -18.81
CA ARG A 13 13.23 26.89 -18.17
C ARG A 13 13.04 25.67 -17.26
N LEU A 14 13.77 24.60 -17.53
CA LEU A 14 13.66 23.32 -16.84
C LEU A 14 14.73 23.14 -15.74
N LEU A 15 15.67 24.08 -15.57
CA LEU A 15 16.75 23.93 -14.58
C LEU A 15 16.24 23.77 -13.15
N VAL A 16 15.15 24.46 -12.79
CA VAL A 16 14.55 24.37 -11.45
C VAL A 16 13.88 23.01 -11.25
N GLU A 17 12.99 22.62 -12.16
CA GLU A 17 12.32 21.30 -12.15
C GLU A 17 13.34 20.15 -12.16
N PHE A 18 14.44 20.31 -12.92
CA PHE A 18 15.53 19.34 -12.98
C PHE A 18 16.30 19.25 -11.65
N TYR A 19 16.55 20.37 -10.98
CA TYR A 19 17.19 20.38 -9.65
C TYR A 19 16.30 19.72 -8.58
N GLU A 20 14.98 19.92 -8.65
CA GLU A 20 14.02 19.33 -7.72
C GLU A 20 13.69 17.86 -8.04
N GLY A 21 14.12 17.37 -9.21
CA GLY A 21 13.86 16.00 -9.67
C GLY A 21 12.45 15.79 -10.22
N GLU A 22 11.74 16.85 -10.56
CA GLU A 22 10.35 16.83 -11.03
C GLU A 22 10.22 16.62 -12.56
N CYS A 23 11.33 16.67 -13.29
CA CYS A 23 11.33 16.31 -14.71
C CYS A 23 11.16 14.80 -14.91
N GLY A 24 10.40 14.40 -15.93
CA GLY A 24 10.32 12.99 -16.35
C GLY A 24 11.68 12.45 -16.84
N GLU A 25 11.87 11.13 -16.78
CA GLU A 25 13.17 10.45 -17.00
C GLU A 25 13.84 10.83 -18.34
N GLN A 26 13.09 10.86 -19.43
CA GLN A 26 13.59 11.27 -20.75
C GLN A 26 14.08 12.73 -20.75
N VAL A 27 13.33 13.64 -20.13
CA VAL A 27 13.68 15.07 -20.04
C VAL A 27 14.92 15.25 -19.16
N GLN A 28 15.05 14.48 -18.08
CA GLN A 28 16.26 14.50 -17.26
C GLN A 28 17.50 14.06 -18.05
N ALA A 29 17.39 13.00 -18.85
CA ALA A 29 18.48 12.53 -19.70
C ALA A 29 18.90 13.59 -20.73
N ASP A 30 17.93 14.22 -21.39
CA ASP A 30 18.18 15.26 -22.40
C ASP A 30 18.81 16.52 -21.77
N VAL A 31 18.31 16.97 -20.61
CA VAL A 31 18.87 18.10 -19.86
C VAL A 31 20.29 17.77 -19.39
N LYS A 32 20.53 16.58 -18.84
CA LYS A 32 21.87 16.14 -18.40
C LYS A 32 22.86 16.08 -19.56
N GLY A 33 22.43 15.58 -20.73
CA GLY A 33 23.24 15.58 -21.94
C GLY A 33 23.57 17.01 -22.42
N HIS A 34 22.61 17.93 -22.35
CA HIS A 34 22.84 19.33 -22.69
C HIS A 34 23.79 20.03 -21.71
N LEU A 35 23.64 19.81 -20.40
CA LEU A 35 24.53 20.37 -19.38
C LEU A 35 25.98 19.88 -19.55
N GLY A 36 26.17 18.63 -20.01
CA GLY A 36 27.50 18.10 -20.30
C GLY A 36 28.17 18.67 -21.57
N SER A 37 27.40 19.32 -22.44
CA SER A 37 27.89 19.84 -23.73
C SER A 37 27.86 21.37 -23.84
N CYS A 38 27.01 22.06 -23.07
CA CYS A 38 26.84 23.51 -23.11
C CYS A 38 27.36 24.16 -21.81
N PRO A 39 28.52 24.85 -21.84
CA PRO A 39 29.11 25.46 -20.65
C PRO A 39 28.26 26.61 -20.08
N ASP A 40 27.54 27.35 -20.92
CA ASP A 40 26.67 28.44 -20.45
C ASP A 40 25.50 27.92 -19.62
N CYS A 41 24.82 26.86 -20.09
CA CYS A 41 23.74 26.23 -19.33
C CYS A 41 24.26 25.54 -18.06
N SER A 42 25.48 24.97 -18.10
CA SER A 42 26.12 24.39 -16.92
C SER A 42 26.40 25.43 -15.84
N ARG A 43 26.92 26.61 -16.22
CA ARG A 43 27.15 27.72 -15.28
C ARG A 43 25.84 28.18 -14.64
N GLU A 44 24.80 28.39 -15.44
CA GLU A 44 23.48 28.79 -14.92
C GLU A 44 22.87 27.74 -13.99
N PHE A 45 23.08 26.45 -14.27
CA PHE A 45 22.63 25.38 -13.38
C PHE A 45 23.36 25.41 -12.02
N GLU A 46 24.67 25.62 -11.99
CA GLU A 46 25.41 25.77 -10.72
C GLU A 46 24.98 27.01 -9.95
N GLU A 47 24.63 28.11 -10.64
CA GLU A 47 24.04 29.29 -9.99
C GLU A 47 22.69 28.95 -9.32
N VAL A 48 21.78 28.28 -10.03
CA VAL A 48 20.50 27.82 -9.48
C VAL A 48 20.73 26.92 -8.26
N LYS A 49 21.59 25.92 -8.40
CA LYS A 49 21.95 24.99 -7.31
C LYS A 49 22.49 25.73 -6.09
N SER A 50 23.39 26.70 -6.28
CA SER A 50 23.94 27.49 -5.17
C SER A 50 22.88 28.28 -4.40
N VAL A 51 21.88 28.82 -5.09
CA VAL A 51 20.75 29.54 -4.46
C VAL A 51 19.89 28.58 -3.63
N PHE A 52 19.54 27.41 -4.18
CA PHE A 52 18.77 26.42 -3.45
C PHE A 52 19.53 25.82 -2.26
N ASP A 53 20.82 25.59 -2.39
CA ASP A 53 21.67 25.11 -1.30
C ASP A 53 21.74 26.15 -0.17
N ALA A 54 21.86 27.45 -0.50
CA ALA A 54 21.80 28.54 0.48
C ALA A 54 20.42 28.62 1.17
N LEU A 55 19.33 28.42 0.43
CA LEU A 55 17.98 28.36 0.99
C LEU A 55 17.80 27.15 1.92
N ARG A 56 18.39 25.98 1.59
CA ARG A 56 18.36 24.79 2.45
C ARG A 56 19.12 25.02 3.76
N LEU A 57 20.26 25.70 3.70
CA LEU A 57 21.03 26.05 4.89
C LEU A 57 20.29 27.02 5.81
N THR A 58 19.55 28.00 5.26
CA THR A 58 18.75 28.92 6.07
C THR A 58 17.49 28.27 6.63
N LYS A 59 16.88 27.33 5.89
CA LYS A 59 15.69 26.58 6.33
C LYS A 59 16.00 25.52 7.40
N SER A 60 17.27 25.18 7.59
CA SER A 60 17.76 24.30 8.68
C SER A 60 17.68 24.93 10.08
N GLY A 61 16.97 26.06 10.24
CA GLY A 61 16.53 26.51 11.56
C GLY A 61 15.79 25.38 12.26
N ARG A 62 16.36 24.89 13.37
CA ARG A 62 15.82 23.84 14.23
C ARG A 62 14.29 23.90 14.22
N THR A 63 13.65 22.97 13.54
CA THR A 63 12.23 22.73 13.76
C THR A 63 12.12 22.37 15.22
N SER A 64 11.64 23.33 16.02
CA SER A 64 11.37 23.09 17.44
C SER A 64 10.56 21.81 17.52
N GLU A 65 10.99 20.88 18.36
CA GLU A 65 10.34 19.59 18.58
C GLU A 65 8.84 19.78 18.87
N ALA A 66 8.47 20.92 19.46
CA ALA A 66 7.10 21.35 19.67
C ALA A 66 6.28 21.52 18.38
N VAL A 67 6.88 22.04 17.30
CA VAL A 67 6.20 22.20 15.99
C VAL A 67 5.91 20.84 15.36
N GLY A 68 6.83 19.87 15.51
CA GLY A 68 6.60 18.50 15.06
C GLY A 68 5.44 17.83 15.79
N VAL A 69 5.40 17.95 17.13
CA VAL A 69 4.33 17.39 17.97
C VAL A 69 2.98 18.04 17.67
N GLU A 70 2.93 19.37 17.49
CA GLU A 70 1.69 20.08 17.17
C GLU A 70 1.15 19.72 15.77
N LEU A 71 2.03 19.60 14.77
CA LEU A 71 1.63 19.20 13.42
C LEU A 71 1.10 17.75 13.41
N LEU A 72 1.80 16.83 14.08
CA LEU A 72 1.38 15.43 14.20
C LEU A 72 0.06 15.30 14.98
N ALA A 73 -0.13 16.10 16.03
CA ALA A 73 -1.41 16.18 16.76
C ALA A 73 -2.55 16.68 15.86
N GLY A 74 -2.29 17.67 15.00
CA GLY A 74 -3.24 18.17 14.02
C GLY A 74 -3.63 17.14 12.95
N ILE A 75 -2.69 16.29 12.53
CA ILE A 75 -2.95 15.21 11.56
C ILE A 75 -3.76 14.08 12.23
N ARG A 76 -3.38 13.66 13.44
CA ARG A 76 -4.06 12.58 14.18
C ARG A 76 -5.53 12.89 14.46
N THR A 77 -5.82 14.14 14.80
CA THR A 77 -7.20 14.60 15.05
C THR A 77 -8.05 14.59 13.77
N LYS A 78 -7.52 15.06 12.64
CA LYS A 78 -8.24 15.03 11.36
C LYS A 78 -8.51 13.62 10.83
N ILE A 79 -7.58 12.68 11.03
CA ILE A 79 -7.78 11.27 10.63
C ILE A 79 -8.87 10.61 11.49
N GLY A 80 -8.87 10.87 12.81
CA GLY A 80 -9.87 10.34 13.74
C GLY A 80 -11.30 10.76 13.40
N GLU A 81 -11.51 12.03 13.05
CA GLU A 81 -12.85 12.54 12.69
C GLU A 81 -13.40 11.92 11.39
N LYS A 82 -12.52 11.70 10.40
CA LYS A 82 -12.93 11.09 9.12
C LYS A 82 -13.25 9.61 9.32
N ARG A 83 -12.41 8.86 10.06
CA ARG A 83 -12.63 7.44 10.38
C ARG A 83 -13.94 7.22 11.14
N ARG A 84 -14.26 8.08 12.11
CA ARG A 84 -15.51 7.99 12.89
C ARG A 84 -16.76 8.13 12.01
N ARG A 85 -16.73 9.05 11.02
CA ARG A 85 -17.85 9.30 10.11
C ARG A 85 -18.11 8.15 9.13
N TRP A 86 -17.07 7.44 8.72
CA TRP A 86 -17.16 6.28 7.83
C TRP A 86 -17.53 5.01 8.60
N ALA A 87 -16.93 4.80 9.79
CA ALA A 87 -17.27 3.69 10.67
C ALA A 87 -18.77 3.68 11.03
N THR A 88 -19.35 4.83 11.36
CA THR A 88 -20.80 4.91 11.66
C THR A 88 -21.70 4.62 10.45
N ARG A 89 -21.19 4.71 9.22
CA ARG A 89 -21.98 4.45 8.00
C ARG A 89 -21.80 3.05 7.44
N LEU A 90 -20.61 2.47 7.54
CA LEU A 90 -20.28 1.18 6.95
C LEU A 90 -20.48 0.00 7.92
N VAL A 91 -20.22 0.19 9.22
CA VAL A 91 -20.38 -0.88 10.22
C VAL A 91 -21.82 -1.45 10.25
N PRO A 92 -22.90 -0.66 10.15
CA PRO A 92 -24.25 -1.23 10.11
C PRO A 92 -24.48 -2.13 8.90
N ALA A 93 -23.99 -1.74 7.72
CA ALA A 93 -24.21 -2.48 6.47
C ALA A 93 -23.52 -3.85 6.48
N PHE A 94 -22.28 -3.93 6.98
CA PHE A 94 -21.58 -5.21 7.15
C PHE A 94 -22.21 -6.07 8.25
N GLY A 95 -22.68 -5.46 9.35
CA GLY A 95 -23.39 -6.19 10.40
C GLY A 95 -24.66 -6.88 9.90
N PHE A 96 -25.45 -6.21 9.04
CA PHE A 96 -26.63 -6.82 8.43
C PHE A 96 -26.30 -7.97 7.47
N ALA A 97 -25.25 -7.84 6.67
CA ALA A 97 -24.84 -8.91 5.75
C ALA A 97 -24.42 -10.19 6.50
N VAL A 98 -23.63 -10.06 7.56
CA VAL A 98 -23.23 -11.19 8.41
C VAL A 98 -24.44 -11.79 9.13
N ALA A 99 -25.34 -10.96 9.66
CA ALA A 99 -26.55 -11.44 10.32
C ALA A 99 -27.48 -12.20 9.35
N LEU A 100 -27.62 -11.73 8.10
CA LEU A 100 -28.41 -12.42 7.07
C LEU A 100 -27.77 -13.74 6.64
N LEU A 101 -26.44 -13.80 6.50
CA LEU A 101 -25.72 -15.05 6.23
C LEU A 101 -25.93 -16.07 7.36
N LEU A 102 -25.82 -15.64 8.62
CA LEU A 102 -26.08 -16.50 9.77
C LEU A 102 -27.55 -16.95 9.84
N ALA A 103 -28.50 -16.04 9.61
CA ALA A 103 -29.92 -16.37 9.58
C ALA A 103 -30.26 -17.36 8.46
N PHE A 104 -29.71 -17.17 7.25
CA PHE A 104 -29.87 -18.11 6.13
C PHE A 104 -29.25 -19.47 6.46
N SER A 105 -28.10 -19.50 7.13
CA SER A 105 -27.45 -20.75 7.52
C SER A 105 -28.22 -21.52 8.59
N PHE A 106 -28.95 -20.83 9.48
CA PHE A 106 -29.78 -21.44 10.52
C PHE A 106 -31.20 -21.81 10.06
N PHE A 107 -31.85 -20.95 9.27
CA PHE A 107 -33.25 -21.12 8.86
C PHE A 107 -33.42 -21.68 7.43
N GLY A 108 -32.45 -21.47 6.53
CA GLY A 108 -32.49 -21.97 5.16
C GLY A 108 -32.23 -23.48 5.04
N ARG A 109 -31.92 -24.14 6.16
CA ARG A 109 -31.72 -25.58 6.23
C ARG A 109 -33.07 -26.28 6.48
N GLU A 110 -34.06 -26.05 5.61
CA GLU A 110 -35.30 -26.82 5.66
C GLU A 110 -35.06 -28.28 5.20
N PRO A 111 -35.63 -29.26 5.92
CA PRO A 111 -35.31 -30.66 5.75
C PRO A 111 -36.02 -31.24 4.52
N SER A 112 -35.22 -31.74 3.59
CA SER A 112 -35.55 -32.89 2.73
C SER A 112 -36.95 -32.92 2.11
N MET A 113 -37.19 -32.13 1.06
CA MET A 113 -38.14 -32.56 0.04
C MET A 113 -37.47 -33.58 -0.88
N LYS A 114 -37.58 -34.86 -0.50
CA LYS A 114 -37.50 -35.96 -1.48
C LYS A 114 -38.76 -35.90 -2.34
N LYS A 115 -38.61 -35.63 -3.65
CA LYS A 115 -39.11 -36.50 -4.72
C LYS A 115 -38.81 -35.94 -6.12
N GLU A 116 -38.00 -36.72 -6.82
CA GLU A 116 -38.13 -37.03 -8.25
C GLU A 116 -38.47 -35.88 -9.19
N TRP A 117 -37.51 -34.98 -9.39
CA TRP A 117 -37.34 -34.36 -10.70
C TRP A 117 -35.92 -34.67 -11.16
N GLY A 118 -35.78 -35.77 -11.90
CA GLY A 118 -34.58 -36.01 -12.67
C GLY A 118 -34.49 -34.93 -13.73
N ASN A 119 -33.51 -34.04 -13.64
CA ASN A 119 -33.06 -33.15 -14.71
C ASN A 119 -31.69 -32.55 -14.36
N LYS A 120 -30.63 -33.24 -14.81
CA LYS A 120 -29.46 -32.74 -15.57
C LYS A 120 -28.71 -31.44 -15.21
N TRP A 121 -28.98 -30.77 -14.10
CA TRP A 121 -28.17 -29.65 -13.61
C TRP A 121 -27.51 -30.05 -12.30
N ALA A 122 -26.66 -31.07 -12.36
CA ALA A 122 -25.84 -31.47 -11.23
C ALA A 122 -24.58 -30.58 -11.18
N PHE A 123 -24.53 -29.76 -10.14
CA PHE A 123 -23.34 -29.38 -9.37
C PHE A 123 -22.12 -28.84 -10.15
N ALA A 124 -22.17 -27.55 -10.50
CA ALA A 124 -20.98 -26.73 -10.74
C ALA A 124 -21.15 -25.31 -10.14
N SER A 125 -21.88 -25.20 -9.04
CA SER A 125 -22.13 -23.91 -8.37
C SER A 125 -22.17 -24.13 -6.87
N ASP A 126 -21.05 -23.83 -6.21
CA ASP A 126 -20.99 -23.12 -4.92
C ASP A 126 -19.56 -23.15 -4.39
N ILE A 127 -18.77 -24.19 -4.68
CA ILE A 127 -17.36 -24.26 -4.27
C ILE A 127 -16.48 -23.30 -5.08
N ASP A 128 -16.67 -23.19 -6.39
CA ASP A 128 -15.87 -22.27 -7.23
C ASP A 128 -16.14 -20.79 -6.94
N TYR A 129 -17.36 -20.44 -6.52
CA TYR A 129 -17.69 -19.06 -6.17
C TYR A 129 -17.12 -18.67 -4.79
N VAL A 130 -17.15 -19.61 -3.84
CA VAL A 130 -16.51 -19.42 -2.53
C VAL A 130 -14.98 -19.39 -2.66
N ALA A 131 -14.40 -20.22 -3.53
CA ALA A 131 -12.97 -20.18 -3.86
C ALA A 131 -12.59 -18.85 -4.55
N TYR A 132 -13.38 -18.37 -5.52
CA TYR A 132 -13.17 -17.07 -6.15
C TYR A 132 -13.25 -15.90 -5.16
N LEU A 133 -14.20 -15.93 -4.22
CA LEU A 133 -14.28 -14.92 -3.16
C LEU A 133 -13.14 -15.04 -2.16
N ALA A 134 -12.72 -16.26 -1.79
CA ALA A 134 -11.58 -16.47 -0.91
C ALA A 134 -10.26 -16.02 -1.55
N GLU A 135 -10.09 -16.21 -2.86
CA GLU A 135 -8.93 -15.77 -3.64
C GLU A 135 -8.93 -14.24 -3.80
N SER A 136 -10.09 -13.63 -4.08
CA SER A 136 -10.24 -12.18 -4.13
C SER A 136 -10.04 -11.49 -2.76
N VAL A 137 -10.42 -12.14 -1.67
CA VAL A 137 -10.18 -11.65 -0.30
C VAL A 137 -8.75 -11.94 0.15
N SER A 138 -8.14 -13.07 -0.24
CA SER A 138 -6.72 -13.39 -0.05
C SER A 138 -5.83 -12.33 -0.68
N ASP A 139 -6.12 -11.93 -1.93
CA ASP A 139 -5.40 -10.86 -2.62
C ASP A 139 -5.57 -9.51 -1.93
N SER A 140 -6.71 -9.27 -1.27
CA SER A 140 -6.97 -8.06 -0.48
C SER A 140 -6.32 -8.10 0.91
N ILE A 141 -6.19 -9.28 1.51
CA ILE A 141 -5.51 -9.51 2.79
C ILE A 141 -4.00 -9.43 2.61
N ALA A 142 -3.46 -9.83 1.46
CA ALA A 142 -2.04 -9.67 1.12
C ALA A 142 -1.60 -8.18 1.05
N VAL A 143 -2.55 -7.25 0.92
CA VAL A 143 -2.29 -5.79 0.97
C VAL A 143 -2.24 -5.25 2.41
N LEU A 144 -2.85 -5.96 3.39
CA LEU A 144 -2.84 -5.51 4.78
C LEU A 144 -1.43 -5.44 5.39
N PRO A 145 -0.51 -6.40 5.20
CA PRO A 145 0.87 -6.30 5.68
C PRO A 145 1.61 -5.08 5.14
N ILE A 146 1.42 -4.77 3.85
CA ILE A 146 2.08 -3.64 3.17
C ILE A 146 1.59 -2.30 3.74
N ILE A 147 0.31 -2.20 4.10
CA ILE A 147 -0.26 -0.99 4.72
C ILE A 147 0.10 -0.90 6.21
N ILE A 148 0.30 -2.03 6.88
CA ILE A 148 0.65 -2.12 8.30
C ILE A 148 2.12 -1.69 8.52
N GLU A 149 3.04 -2.09 7.65
CA GLU A 149 4.47 -1.72 7.74
C GLU A 149 4.73 -0.22 7.53
N ASP A 150 3.95 0.46 6.67
CA ASP A 150 4.10 1.90 6.43
C ASP A 150 3.44 2.78 7.51
N ILE A 151 2.63 2.20 8.41
CA ILE A 151 1.80 2.94 9.36
C ILE A 151 2.18 2.67 10.82
N LEU A 152 2.71 1.50 11.15
CA LEU A 152 2.99 1.08 12.53
C LEU A 152 4.49 1.09 12.80
N THR A 153 4.88 1.72 13.91
CA THR A 153 6.26 1.70 14.40
C THR A 153 6.61 0.30 14.94
N GLU A 154 7.90 -0.08 14.98
CA GLU A 154 8.36 -1.39 15.46
C GLU A 154 7.74 -1.78 16.81
N ASP A 155 7.64 -0.85 17.77
CA ASP A 155 7.03 -1.10 19.09
C ASP A 155 5.56 -1.55 19.01
N GLN A 156 4.79 -1.09 18.01
CA GLN A 156 3.38 -1.47 17.84
C GLN A 156 3.22 -2.80 17.10
N MET A 157 4.20 -3.17 16.27
CA MET A 157 4.26 -4.49 15.65
C MET A 157 4.53 -5.57 16.72
N GLU A 158 5.38 -5.26 17.70
CA GLU A 158 5.66 -6.17 18.82
C GLU A 158 4.44 -6.36 19.74
N GLU A 159 3.68 -5.29 20.01
CA GLU A 159 2.42 -5.35 20.76
C GLU A 159 1.33 -6.15 20.03
N LEU A 160 1.23 -6.02 18.71
CA LEU A 160 0.32 -6.83 17.87
C LEU A 160 0.73 -8.31 17.79
N ALA A 161 2.03 -8.59 17.71
CA ALA A 161 2.56 -9.95 17.73
C ALA A 161 2.32 -10.64 19.08
N ALA A 162 2.42 -9.89 20.19
CA ALA A 162 2.10 -10.40 21.53
C ALA A 162 0.61 -10.74 21.68
N LEU A 163 -0.30 -9.96 21.07
CA LEU A 163 -1.74 -10.23 21.05
C LEU A 163 -2.13 -11.41 20.14
N SER A 164 -1.29 -11.77 19.16
CA SER A 164 -1.50 -12.88 18.23
C SER A 164 -1.17 -14.26 18.83
N LEU A 165 -0.51 -14.32 19.99
CA LEU A 165 0.02 -15.57 20.55
C LEU A 165 -0.91 -16.25 21.59
N GLU A 166 -2.04 -15.64 21.96
CA GLU A 166 -2.87 -16.16 23.06
C GLU A 166 -4.12 -16.96 22.64
N GLU A 167 -4.47 -17.09 21.35
CA GLU A 167 -5.52 -18.02 20.94
C GLU A 167 -5.15 -18.89 19.73
N PRO A 168 -5.21 -20.24 19.83
CA PRO A 168 -5.09 -21.09 18.66
C PRO A 168 -6.34 -20.93 17.82
N LEU A 169 -6.22 -20.26 16.67
CA LEU A 169 -7.26 -20.24 15.65
C LEU A 169 -7.55 -21.67 15.21
N PHE A 170 -8.66 -22.18 15.72
CA PHE A 170 -9.22 -23.50 15.48
C PHE A 170 -9.39 -23.80 13.98
N SER A 171 -9.19 -25.08 13.68
CA SER A 171 -9.34 -25.72 12.38
C SER A 171 -10.61 -25.29 11.62
N LEU A 172 -10.44 -24.51 10.55
CA LEU A 172 -11.41 -24.39 9.48
C LEU A 172 -10.93 -25.20 8.28
N GLY A 173 -11.52 -26.40 8.17
CA GLY A 173 -11.72 -27.13 6.92
C GLY A 173 -10.52 -27.35 6.00
N GLY A 174 -9.82 -28.47 6.16
CA GLY A 174 -9.31 -29.29 5.05
C GLY A 174 -8.25 -28.73 4.09
N TYR A 175 -7.82 -27.48 4.21
CA TYR A 175 -6.69 -26.96 3.45
C TYR A 175 -5.40 -27.18 4.25
N LYS A 176 -4.44 -27.89 3.66
CA LYS A 176 -3.06 -27.91 4.14
C LYS A 176 -2.49 -26.51 3.93
N LEU A 177 -2.56 -25.66 4.95
CA LEU A 177 -1.69 -24.49 5.00
C LEU A 177 -0.27 -24.97 5.28
N PHE A 178 0.69 -24.25 4.70
CA PHE A 178 2.12 -24.54 4.73
C PHE A 178 2.56 -24.99 6.13
N SER A 179 3.39 -26.05 6.19
CA SER A 179 3.96 -26.47 7.46
C SER A 179 4.85 -25.36 8.04
N ASP A 180 5.06 -25.37 9.36
CA ASP A 180 5.99 -24.44 10.01
C ASP A 180 7.39 -24.45 9.37
N GLU A 181 7.80 -25.60 8.81
CA GLU A 181 9.04 -25.76 8.02
C GLU A 181 9.00 -25.02 6.67
N GLU A 182 7.86 -25.02 5.98
CA GLU A 182 7.70 -24.34 4.69
C GLU A 182 7.64 -22.81 4.88
N ILE A 183 7.07 -22.34 5.98
CA ILE A 183 7.04 -20.90 6.32
C ILE A 183 8.45 -20.42 6.65
N THR A 184 9.20 -21.18 7.44
CA THR A 184 10.58 -20.82 7.80
C THR A 184 11.53 -20.86 6.60
N ASP A 185 11.40 -21.84 5.69
CA ASP A 185 12.16 -21.88 4.43
C ASP A 185 11.84 -20.68 3.52
N TRP A 186 10.56 -20.29 3.42
CA TRP A 186 10.14 -19.13 2.63
C TRP A 186 10.73 -17.81 3.17
N ILE A 187 10.69 -17.61 4.50
CA ILE A 187 11.29 -16.43 5.15
C ILE A 187 12.80 -16.39 4.89
N SER A 188 13.51 -17.51 5.05
CA SER A 188 14.95 -17.60 4.84
C SER A 188 15.35 -17.20 3.40
N LYS A 189 14.66 -17.76 2.40
CA LYS A 189 14.89 -17.44 0.98
C LYS A 189 14.60 -15.98 0.65
N ARG A 190 13.58 -15.38 1.28
CA ARG A 190 13.24 -13.97 1.09
C ARG A 190 14.30 -13.04 1.67
N THR A 191 14.85 -13.38 2.84
CA THR A 191 15.92 -12.59 3.48
C THR A 191 17.26 -12.66 2.74
N GLU A 192 17.57 -13.77 2.07
CA GLU A 192 18.77 -13.87 1.23
C GLU A 192 18.66 -13.06 -0.07
N SER A 193 17.46 -12.93 -0.63
CA SER A 193 17.21 -12.11 -1.83
C SER A 193 17.36 -10.60 -1.59
N LEU A 194 17.40 -10.16 -0.33
CA LEU A 194 17.46 -8.75 0.06
C LEU A 194 18.87 -8.32 0.53
N ARG A 195 19.85 -9.23 0.56
CA ARG A 195 21.27 -8.92 0.77
C ARG A 195 22.04 -8.90 -0.53
#